data_AF-A0A1V0N380-F1
#
_entry.id   AF-A0A1V0N380-F1
#
_cell.length_a   1.000
_cell.length_b   1.000
_cell.length_c   1.000
_cell.angle_alpha   90.00
_cell.angle_beta   90.00
_cell.angle_gamma   90.00
#
_symmetry.space_group_name_H-M   'P 1'
#
loop_
_entity.id
_entity.type
_entity.pdbx_description
1 polymer ?
#
loop_
_entity_poly.entity_id
_entity_poly.type
_entity_poly.pdbx_seq_one_letter_code
_entity_poly.pdbx_strand_id
1 'polypeptide(L)'
;MELFNFAYLAVFIIAVSYILIKNRETFLIKILVSIPIMVGLVYFSGSFFVLPVYLFSMIVSTYLYTVFFYFPFAVDFVLIILSIFGNFVPVRFVFASISISILLSMFLDKNMRKYDVTNNENKGKDIQRETSRDYFQISTGVITIAIFALDGIKGRILILLAILLIYLGGNILYLNNRNRLADLVYMMERKDTKLGLGSMYLAAGFLFVLSFTRSLQLIYISAFLIMIGDSLATIIGMKIRSRKLFYNRRKSMAGFLGMLIPSFLFGLFFFVYFISAFYAIGGTFAESISNKIADDNITIPVSIVIIHFIISMV
;
A
#
# COMPACT_ATOMS: atom_id res chain seq x y z
N MET A 1 -8.48 12.72 29.92
CA MET A 1 -8.32 12.19 28.54
C MET A 1 -8.73 13.20 27.48
N GLU A 2 -9.78 13.99 27.68
CA GLU A 2 -10.25 14.95 26.66
C GLU A 2 -9.24 16.07 26.34
N LEU A 3 -8.57 16.66 27.33
CA LEU A 3 -7.62 17.77 27.10
C LEU A 3 -6.44 17.39 26.19
N PHE A 4 -5.86 16.20 26.38
CA PHE A 4 -4.81 15.67 25.52
C PHE A 4 -5.31 15.38 24.10
N ASN A 5 -6.58 14.98 23.95
CA ASN A 5 -7.18 14.75 22.66
C ASN A 5 -7.30 16.05 21.85
N PHE A 6 -7.72 17.15 22.50
CA PHE A 6 -7.77 18.48 21.87
C PHE A 6 -6.39 19.05 21.55
N ALA A 7 -5.34 18.68 22.30
CA ALA A 7 -3.97 19.07 21.96
C ALA A 7 -3.54 18.54 20.58
N TYR A 8 -3.92 17.31 20.22
CA TYR A 8 -3.64 16.75 18.89
C TYR A 8 -4.37 17.50 17.78
N LEU A 9 -5.61 17.95 18.04
CA LEU A 9 -6.34 18.81 17.11
C LEU A 9 -5.64 20.16 16.92
N ALA A 10 -5.13 20.76 18.00
CA ALA A 10 -4.37 22.02 17.91
C ALA A 10 -3.08 21.84 17.09
N VAL A 11 -2.31 20.77 17.34
CA VAL A 11 -1.11 20.43 16.55
C VAL A 11 -1.47 20.25 15.08
N PHE A 12 -2.55 19.54 14.79
CA PHE A 12 -3.04 19.34 13.43
C PHE A 12 -3.40 20.67 12.75
N ILE A 13 -4.18 21.54 13.41
CA ILE A 13 -4.57 22.85 12.85
C ILE A 13 -3.33 23.71 12.57
N ILE A 14 -2.39 23.79 13.52
CA ILE A 14 -1.14 24.55 13.33
C ILE A 14 -0.34 24.01 12.14
N ALA A 15 -0.20 22.69 12.03
CA ALA A 15 0.51 22.06 10.92
C ALA A 15 -0.18 22.28 9.56
N VAL A 16 -1.52 22.20 9.51
CA VAL A 16 -2.33 22.51 8.31
C VAL A 16 -2.16 23.98 7.91
N SER A 17 -2.27 24.90 8.87
CA SER A 17 -2.08 26.33 8.60
C SER A 17 -0.68 26.61 8.08
N TYR A 18 0.36 26.05 8.71
CA TYR A 18 1.74 26.21 8.28
C TYR A 18 1.96 25.69 6.86
N ILE A 19 1.49 24.47 6.54
CA ILE A 19 1.72 23.87 5.22
C ILE A 19 0.95 24.60 4.12
N LEU A 20 -0.26 25.08 4.41
CA LEU A 20 -1.05 25.87 3.45
C LEU A 20 -0.46 27.26 3.22
N ILE A 21 0.17 27.88 4.21
CA ILE A 21 0.90 29.15 4.03
C ILE A 21 2.13 28.91 3.15
N LYS A 22 2.88 27.83 3.40
CA LYS A 22 4.16 27.57 2.72
C LYS A 22 3.96 27.07 1.29
N ASN A 23 3.12 26.05 1.09
CA ASN A 23 2.98 25.31 -0.17
C ASN A 23 1.49 25.10 -0.54
N ARG A 24 0.73 26.20 -0.62
CA ARG A 24 -0.72 26.17 -0.89
C ARG A 24 -1.11 25.33 -2.11
N GLU A 25 -0.45 25.55 -3.24
CA GLU A 25 -0.82 24.92 -4.52
C GLU A 25 -0.70 23.38 -4.46
N THR A 26 0.29 22.88 -3.73
CA THR A 26 0.52 21.43 -3.60
C THR A 26 -0.46 20.77 -2.64
N PHE A 27 -0.82 21.44 -1.54
CA PHE A 27 -1.54 20.80 -0.43
C PHE A 27 -3.03 21.14 -0.34
N LEU A 28 -3.50 22.24 -0.93
CA LEU A 28 -4.88 22.70 -0.78
C LEU A 28 -5.89 21.62 -1.21
N ILE A 29 -5.74 21.08 -2.42
CA ILE A 29 -6.66 20.06 -2.94
C ILE A 29 -6.55 18.77 -2.12
N LYS A 30 -5.32 18.35 -1.74
CA LYS A 30 -5.09 17.15 -0.94
C LYS A 30 -5.82 17.25 0.40
N ILE A 31 -5.70 18.38 1.09
CA ILE A 31 -6.37 18.61 2.38
C ILE A 31 -7.89 18.63 2.21
N LEU A 32 -8.43 19.36 1.22
CA LEU A 32 -9.88 19.45 1.00
C LEU A 32 -10.51 18.08 0.74
N VAL A 33 -9.90 17.25 -0.12
CA VAL A 33 -10.39 15.89 -0.39
C VAL A 33 -10.25 14.99 0.84
N SER A 34 -9.27 15.26 1.70
CA SER A 34 -9.02 14.48 2.92
C SER A 34 -10.01 14.79 4.06
N ILE A 35 -10.72 15.92 4.06
CA ILE A 35 -11.63 16.31 5.14
C ILE A 35 -12.66 15.21 5.49
N PRO A 36 -13.46 14.68 4.54
CA PRO A 36 -14.44 13.64 4.88
C PRO A 36 -13.79 12.36 5.43
N ILE A 37 -12.60 12.01 4.92
CA ILE A 37 -11.83 10.84 5.39
C ILE A 37 -11.36 11.07 6.83
N MET A 38 -10.78 12.24 7.12
CA MET A 38 -10.31 12.62 8.45
C MET A 38 -11.45 12.67 9.47
N VAL A 39 -12.62 13.21 9.09
CA VAL A 39 -13.83 13.21 9.92
C VAL A 39 -14.26 11.78 10.24
N GLY A 40 -14.29 10.90 9.23
CA GLY A 40 -14.59 9.48 9.42
C GLY A 40 -13.60 8.78 10.35
N LEU A 41 -12.30 9.02 10.17
CA LEU A 41 -11.25 8.46 11.02
C LEU A 41 -11.41 8.90 12.47
N VAL A 42 -11.68 10.18 12.74
CA VAL A 42 -11.94 10.67 14.10
C VAL A 42 -13.21 10.06 14.68
N TYR A 43 -14.29 10.01 13.90
CA TYR A 43 -15.56 9.44 14.33
C TYR A 43 -15.43 7.96 14.75
N PHE A 44 -14.79 7.13 13.92
CA PHE A 44 -14.64 5.70 14.21
C PHE A 44 -13.54 5.39 15.23
N SER A 45 -12.52 6.23 15.34
CA SER A 45 -11.44 6.03 16.32
C SER A 45 -11.75 6.62 17.70
N GLY A 46 -12.66 7.60 17.78
CA GLY A 46 -12.93 8.38 18.98
C GLY A 46 -11.79 9.32 19.38
N SER A 47 -10.80 9.55 18.50
CA SER A 47 -9.56 10.26 18.85
C SER A 47 -9.10 11.18 17.74
N PHE A 48 -8.71 12.41 18.09
CA PHE A 48 -8.06 13.35 17.19
C PHE A 48 -6.60 12.99 16.91
N PHE A 49 -6.03 12.01 17.63
CA PHE A 49 -4.66 11.53 17.41
C PHE A 49 -4.42 11.04 15.97
N VAL A 50 -5.45 10.52 15.30
CA VAL A 50 -5.37 10.07 13.90
C VAL A 50 -5.08 11.21 12.92
N LEU A 51 -5.45 12.46 13.26
CA LEU A 51 -5.30 13.61 12.38
C LEU A 51 -3.84 14.00 12.12
N PRO A 52 -2.98 14.22 13.14
CA PRO A 52 -1.58 14.52 12.89
C PRO A 52 -0.86 13.35 12.19
N VAL A 53 -1.13 12.09 12.52
CA VAL A 53 -0.58 10.93 11.79
C VAL A 53 -0.97 11.00 10.31
N TYR A 54 -2.26 11.16 10.01
CA TYR A 54 -2.75 11.27 8.64
C TYR A 54 -2.05 12.42 7.88
N LEU A 55 -1.98 13.60 8.49
CA LEU A 55 -1.39 14.78 7.88
C LEU A 55 0.10 14.60 7.60
N PHE A 56 0.86 14.13 8.58
CA PHE A 56 2.30 13.96 8.42
C PHE A 56 2.62 12.85 7.42
N SER A 57 1.89 11.73 7.42
CA SER A 57 2.02 10.71 6.36
C SER A 57 1.70 11.25 4.95
N MET A 58 0.71 12.16 4.81
CA MET A 58 0.43 12.86 3.54
C MET A 58 1.58 13.80 3.14
N ILE A 59 2.16 14.54 4.09
CA ILE A 59 3.30 15.43 3.83
C ILE A 59 4.54 14.62 3.43
N VAL A 60 4.82 13.55 4.16
CA VAL A 60 5.93 12.60 3.92
C VAL A 60 5.84 12.03 2.51
N SER A 61 4.68 11.50 2.13
CA SER A 61 4.48 10.96 0.77
C SER A 61 4.59 12.04 -0.30
N THR A 62 4.15 13.27 -0.05
CA THR A 62 4.28 14.39 -1.01
C THR A 62 5.73 14.82 -1.21
N TYR A 63 6.52 14.90 -0.13
CA TYR A 63 7.93 15.32 -0.18
C TYR A 63 8.91 14.18 -0.39
N LEU A 64 8.42 12.98 -0.64
CA LEU A 64 9.24 11.85 -1.00
C LEU A 64 10.17 12.21 -2.17
N TYR A 65 11.42 11.75 -2.09
CA TYR A 65 12.52 12.05 -3.00
C TYR A 65 13.09 13.47 -2.86
N THR A 66 12.85 14.14 -1.74
CA THR A 66 13.40 15.48 -1.45
C THR A 66 13.98 15.56 -0.05
N VAL A 67 14.81 16.56 0.22
CA VAL A 67 15.36 16.82 1.55
C VAL A 67 14.27 17.24 2.56
N PHE A 68 13.15 17.80 2.07
CA PHE A 68 12.01 18.18 2.91
C PHE A 68 11.25 16.98 3.49
N PHE A 69 11.58 15.75 3.09
CA PHE A 69 11.02 14.51 3.62
C PHE A 69 11.38 14.28 5.10
N TYR A 70 12.62 14.55 5.51
CA TYR A 70 13.18 13.99 6.75
C TYR A 70 12.52 14.53 8.02
N PHE A 71 12.23 15.83 8.10
CA PHE A 71 11.59 16.39 9.29
C PHE A 71 10.15 15.91 9.48
N PRO A 72 9.25 16.00 8.47
CA PRO A 72 7.92 15.41 8.55
C PRO A 72 7.95 13.91 8.84
N PHE A 73 8.90 13.16 8.26
CA PHE A 73 9.04 11.73 8.50
C PHE A 73 9.43 11.44 9.96
N ALA A 74 10.37 12.20 10.52
CA ALA A 74 10.75 12.04 11.92
C ALA A 74 9.57 12.31 12.87
N VAL A 75 8.78 13.35 12.61
CA VAL A 75 7.57 13.64 13.39
C VAL A 75 6.55 12.50 13.25
N ASP A 76 6.25 12.06 12.02
CA ASP A 76 5.32 10.96 11.76
C ASP A 76 5.76 9.66 12.44
N PHE A 77 7.05 9.32 12.32
CA PHE A 77 7.64 8.15 12.95
C PHE A 77 7.48 8.19 14.48
N VAL A 78 7.77 9.34 15.11
CA VAL A 78 7.58 9.51 16.56
C VAL A 78 6.11 9.36 16.94
N LEU A 79 5.18 9.96 16.20
CA LEU A 79 3.74 9.81 16.46
C LEU A 79 3.30 8.35 16.36
N ILE A 80 3.77 7.63 15.36
CA ILE A 80 3.46 6.21 15.16
C ILE A 80 3.99 5.37 16.33
N ILE A 81 5.24 5.58 16.74
CA ILE A 81 5.85 4.90 17.90
C ILE A 81 5.06 5.21 19.17
N LEU A 82 4.73 6.48 19.42
CA LEU A 82 3.91 6.89 20.56
C LEU A 82 2.54 6.22 20.53
N SER A 83 1.92 6.05 19.36
CA SER A 83 0.64 5.34 19.25
C SER A 83 0.75 3.86 19.62
N ILE A 84 1.85 3.20 19.21
CA ILE A 84 2.06 1.77 19.46
C ILE A 84 2.26 1.51 20.96
N PHE A 85 3.09 2.30 21.63
CA PHE A 85 3.41 2.09 23.05
C PHE A 85 2.43 2.78 24.01
N GLY A 86 1.90 3.94 23.62
CA GLY A 86 0.99 4.73 24.45
C GLY A 86 -0.49 4.34 24.33
N ASN A 87 -0.84 3.46 23.37
CA ASN A 87 -2.22 3.03 23.12
C ASN A 87 -3.23 4.18 22.93
N PHE A 88 -2.78 5.32 22.38
CA PHE A 88 -3.63 6.51 22.20
C PHE A 88 -4.79 6.29 21.21
N VAL A 89 -4.60 5.38 20.27
CA VAL A 89 -5.62 4.98 19.30
C VAL A 89 -5.36 3.52 18.90
N PRO A 90 -6.41 2.71 18.62
CA PRO A 90 -6.20 1.38 18.09
C PRO A 90 -5.35 1.41 16.81
N VAL A 91 -4.30 0.59 16.76
CA VAL A 91 -3.28 0.57 15.69
C VAL A 91 -3.88 0.46 14.28
N ARG A 92 -5.05 -0.19 14.14
CA ARG A 92 -5.77 -0.26 12.86
C ARG A 92 -6.07 1.12 12.25
N PHE A 93 -6.35 2.14 13.07
CA PHE A 93 -6.62 3.50 12.59
C PHE A 93 -5.33 4.26 12.27
N VAL A 94 -4.21 3.89 12.89
CA VAL A 94 -2.87 4.33 12.46
C VAL A 94 -2.59 3.80 11.06
N PHE A 95 -2.81 2.49 10.82
CA PHE A 95 -2.67 1.90 9.49
C PHE A 95 -3.56 2.58 8.46
N ALA A 96 -4.84 2.81 8.77
CA ALA A 96 -5.76 3.52 7.89
C ALA A 96 -5.27 4.94 7.57
N SER A 97 -4.77 5.65 8.58
CA SER A 97 -4.27 7.02 8.43
C SER A 97 -3.09 7.08 7.48
N ILE A 98 -2.11 6.18 7.66
CA ILE A 98 -0.92 6.07 6.81
C ILE A 98 -1.31 5.61 5.40
N SER A 99 -2.08 4.52 5.27
CA SER A 99 -2.40 3.95 3.96
C SER A 99 -3.22 4.93 3.11
N ILE A 100 -4.28 5.51 3.67
CA ILE A 100 -5.20 6.36 2.91
C ILE A 100 -4.52 7.67 2.53
N SER A 101 -3.70 8.25 3.43
CA SER A 101 -2.97 9.49 3.13
C SER A 101 -1.93 9.30 2.03
N ILE A 102 -1.20 8.18 2.02
CA ILE A 102 -0.23 7.85 0.96
C ILE A 102 -0.96 7.66 -0.37
N LEU A 103 -2.01 6.81 -0.41
CA LEU A 103 -2.77 6.55 -1.63
C LEU A 103 -3.38 7.83 -2.20
N LEU A 104 -3.97 8.68 -1.34
CA LEU A 104 -4.55 9.96 -1.76
C LEU A 104 -3.48 10.93 -2.27
N SER A 105 -2.34 11.01 -1.58
CA SER A 105 -1.23 11.88 -1.99
C SER A 105 -0.70 11.47 -3.36
N MET A 106 -0.45 10.18 -3.59
CA MET A 106 0.02 9.66 -4.86
C MET A 106 -1.01 9.85 -5.97
N PHE A 107 -2.29 9.64 -5.68
CA PHE A 107 -3.36 9.80 -6.65
C PHE A 107 -3.59 11.26 -7.08
N LEU A 108 -3.35 12.22 -6.19
CA LEU A 108 -3.56 13.66 -6.48
C LEU A 108 -2.30 14.36 -6.97
N ASP A 109 -1.11 13.78 -6.77
CA ASP A 109 0.14 14.38 -7.21
C ASP A 109 0.35 14.19 -8.72
N LYS A 110 0.35 15.31 -9.46
CA LYS A 110 0.53 15.31 -10.92
C LYS A 110 1.86 14.68 -11.35
N ASN A 111 2.91 14.86 -10.56
CA ASN A 111 4.22 14.30 -10.87
C ASN A 111 4.19 12.77 -10.74
N MET A 112 3.56 12.26 -9.67
CA MET A 112 3.44 10.82 -9.44
C MET A 112 2.59 10.15 -10.52
N ARG A 113 1.47 10.76 -10.92
CA ARG A 113 0.66 10.26 -12.04
C ARG A 113 1.43 10.10 -13.34
N LYS A 114 2.34 11.02 -13.67
CA LYS A 114 3.18 10.91 -14.87
C LYS A 114 4.06 9.67 -14.81
N TYR A 115 4.67 9.41 -13.66
CA TYR A 115 5.49 8.21 -13.46
C TYR A 115 4.65 6.93 -13.51
N ASP A 116 3.42 6.94 -13.02
CA ASP A 116 2.51 5.79 -13.11
C ASP A 116 2.17 5.42 -14.55
N VAL A 117 1.93 6.43 -15.39
CA VAL A 117 1.69 6.22 -16.82
C VAL A 117 2.92 5.60 -17.48
N THR A 118 4.12 6.17 -17.26
CA THR A 118 5.37 5.62 -17.79
C THR A 118 5.67 4.20 -17.28
N ASN A 119 5.41 3.94 -16.00
CA ASN A 119 5.56 2.63 -15.37
C ASN A 119 4.65 1.58 -16.05
N ASN A 120 3.41 1.96 -16.36
CA ASN A 120 2.44 1.11 -17.05
C ASN A 120 2.76 0.90 -18.53
N GLU A 121 3.37 1.88 -19.19
CA GLU A 121 3.85 1.73 -20.57
C GLU A 121 5.06 0.81 -20.67
N ASN A 122 5.91 0.76 -19.64
CA ASN A 122 7.10 -0.08 -19.62
C ASN A 122 6.86 -1.49 -19.04
N LYS A 123 5.67 -1.77 -18.47
CA LYS A 123 5.30 -3.09 -17.92
C LYS A 123 5.38 -4.18 -19.00
N GLY A 124 6.14 -5.23 -18.72
CA GLY A 124 6.29 -6.40 -19.61
C GLY A 124 7.13 -6.18 -20.88
N LYS A 125 7.78 -5.02 -21.07
CA LYS A 125 8.72 -4.82 -22.20
C LYS A 125 10.06 -5.54 -21.99
N ASP A 126 10.52 -5.59 -20.75
CA ASP A 126 11.75 -6.29 -20.34
C ASP A 126 11.38 -7.49 -19.46
N ILE A 127 11.30 -8.67 -20.07
CA ILE A 127 10.84 -9.89 -19.41
C ILE A 127 11.76 -10.27 -18.26
N GLN A 128 13.09 -10.13 -18.42
CA GLN A 128 14.05 -10.50 -17.38
C GLN A 128 13.91 -9.60 -16.16
N ARG A 129 13.85 -8.28 -16.39
CA ARG A 129 13.70 -7.30 -15.30
C ARG A 129 12.36 -7.44 -14.60
N GLU A 130 11.27 -7.63 -15.34
CA GLU A 130 9.94 -7.83 -14.73
C GLU A 130 9.89 -9.13 -13.91
N THR A 131 10.46 -10.22 -14.44
CA THR A 131 10.51 -11.50 -13.70
C THR A 131 11.34 -11.38 -12.41
N SER A 132 12.44 -10.62 -12.43
CA SER A 132 13.26 -10.37 -11.23
C SER A 132 12.47 -9.60 -10.15
N ARG A 133 11.70 -8.58 -10.56
CA ARG A 133 10.83 -7.81 -9.67
C ARG A 133 9.73 -8.67 -9.06
N ASP A 134 9.11 -9.51 -9.87
CA ASP A 134 8.10 -10.45 -9.41
C ASP A 134 8.67 -11.47 -8.40
N TYR A 135 9.90 -11.96 -8.61
CA TYR A 135 10.55 -12.82 -7.61
C TYR A 135 10.84 -12.10 -6.30
N PHE A 136 11.26 -10.83 -6.36
CA PHE A 136 11.45 -10.02 -5.15
C PHE A 136 10.13 -9.83 -4.41
N GLN A 137 9.04 -9.49 -5.12
CA GLN A 137 7.70 -9.34 -4.55
C GLN A 137 7.20 -10.65 -3.93
N ILE A 138 7.35 -11.79 -4.61
CA ILE A 138 7.04 -13.11 -4.05
C ILE A 138 7.83 -13.36 -2.76
N SER A 139 9.13 -13.04 -2.75
CA SER A 139 9.97 -13.20 -1.56
C SER A 139 9.47 -12.34 -0.40
N THR A 140 9.08 -11.09 -0.66
CA THR A 140 8.46 -10.22 0.36
C THR A 140 7.12 -10.78 0.86
N GLY A 141 6.33 -11.41 -0.01
CA GLY A 141 5.10 -12.11 0.35
C GLY A 141 5.33 -13.29 1.28
N VAL A 142 6.31 -14.13 0.97
CA VAL A 142 6.69 -15.28 1.82
C VAL A 142 7.18 -14.81 3.19
N ILE A 143 8.04 -13.80 3.23
CA ILE A 143 8.54 -13.21 4.50
C ILE A 143 7.36 -12.62 5.30
N THR A 144 6.45 -11.91 4.65
CA THR A 144 5.26 -11.34 5.30
C THR A 144 4.40 -12.43 5.91
N ILE A 145 4.09 -13.50 5.16
CA ILE A 145 3.33 -14.64 5.67
C ILE A 145 4.06 -15.31 6.84
N ALA A 146 5.38 -15.49 6.75
CA ALA A 146 6.18 -16.07 7.83
C ALA A 146 6.15 -15.23 9.11
N ILE A 147 6.24 -13.90 9.01
CA ILE A 147 6.10 -12.99 10.16
C ILE A 147 4.74 -13.19 10.85
N PHE A 148 3.65 -13.27 10.07
CA PHE A 148 2.32 -13.51 10.63
C PHE A 148 2.16 -14.93 11.19
N ALA A 149 2.82 -15.93 10.61
CA ALA A 149 2.80 -17.30 11.10
C ALA A 149 3.51 -17.44 12.46
N LEU A 150 4.60 -16.70 12.67
CA LEU A 150 5.39 -16.74 13.91
C LEU A 150 4.79 -15.84 15.01
N ASP A 151 4.45 -14.60 14.68
CA ASP A 151 4.04 -13.60 15.68
C ASP A 151 2.52 -13.38 15.75
N GLY A 152 1.76 -14.09 14.92
CA GLY A 152 0.32 -13.91 14.81
C GLY A 152 -0.03 -12.44 14.53
N ILE A 153 -1.06 -11.94 15.23
CA ILE A 153 -1.59 -10.60 14.96
C ILE A 153 -0.61 -9.48 15.33
N LYS A 154 0.37 -9.77 16.19
CA LYS A 154 1.40 -8.79 16.61
C LYS A 154 2.38 -8.48 15.48
N GLY A 155 2.53 -9.38 14.51
CA GLY A 155 3.37 -9.20 13.32
C GLY A 155 3.03 -7.93 12.51
N ARG A 156 1.82 -7.37 12.66
CA ARG A 156 1.44 -6.09 12.01
C ARG A 156 2.34 -4.93 12.39
N ILE A 157 2.83 -4.90 13.64
CA ILE A 157 3.73 -3.84 14.10
C ILE A 157 5.08 -3.96 13.40
N LEU A 158 5.61 -5.18 13.25
CA LEU A 158 6.86 -5.43 12.53
C LEU A 158 6.74 -5.03 11.06
N ILE A 159 5.63 -5.38 10.39
CA ILE A 159 5.37 -4.98 9.01
C ILE A 159 5.33 -3.46 8.87
N LEU A 160 4.64 -2.76 9.78
CA LEU A 160 4.59 -1.29 9.78
C LEU A 160 5.99 -0.68 9.94
N LEU A 161 6.79 -1.17 10.90
CA LEU A 161 8.16 -0.68 11.11
C LEU A 161 9.04 -0.94 9.89
N ALA A 162 8.93 -2.13 9.29
CA ALA A 162 9.65 -2.46 8.06
C ALA A 162 9.30 -1.50 6.91
N ILE A 163 8.01 -1.18 6.73
CA ILE A 163 7.57 -0.22 5.70
C ILE A 163 8.16 1.18 5.95
N LEU A 164 8.14 1.67 7.20
CA LEU A 164 8.72 2.98 7.54
C LEU A 164 10.22 3.02 7.26
N LEU A 165 10.95 1.95 7.60
CA LEU A 165 12.38 1.83 7.30
C LEU A 165 12.66 1.77 5.80
N ILE A 166 11.83 1.07 5.02
CA ILE A 166 11.93 1.03 3.57
C ILE A 166 11.70 2.42 2.96
N TYR A 167 10.74 3.21 3.47
CA TYR A 167 10.53 4.58 3.01
C TYR A 167 11.71 5.50 3.32
N LEU A 168 12.25 5.42 4.54
CA LEU A 168 13.44 6.18 4.91
C LEU A 168 14.65 5.79 4.05
N GLY A 169 14.92 4.49 3.94
CA GLY A 169 16.02 3.94 3.14
C GLY A 169 15.89 4.28 1.67
N GLY A 170 14.70 4.14 1.09
CA GLY A 170 14.40 4.50 -0.30
C GLY A 170 14.66 5.98 -0.58
N ASN A 171 14.26 6.88 0.31
CA ASN A 171 14.55 8.30 0.17
C ASN A 171 16.04 8.62 0.26
N ILE A 172 16.76 8.00 1.20
CA ILE A 172 18.22 8.15 1.35
C ILE A 172 18.95 7.67 0.09
N LEU A 173 18.60 6.48 -0.41
CA LEU A 173 19.24 5.91 -1.60
C LEU A 173 18.96 6.72 -2.86
N TYR A 174 17.74 7.26 -2.99
CA TYR A 174 17.40 8.14 -4.11
C TYR A 174 18.24 9.43 -4.11
N LEU A 175 18.38 10.08 -2.95
CA LEU A 175 19.14 11.33 -2.84
C LEU A 175 20.66 11.09 -2.94
N ASN A 176 21.14 9.92 -2.48
CA ASN A 176 22.55 9.54 -2.49
C ASN A 176 22.84 8.43 -3.52
N ASN A 177 22.43 8.65 -4.77
CA ASN A 177 22.50 7.66 -5.87
C ASN A 177 23.94 7.43 -6.43
N ARG A 178 24.96 7.42 -5.57
CA ARG A 178 26.36 7.17 -5.97
C ARG A 178 26.95 5.90 -5.33
N ASN A 179 26.13 5.12 -4.64
CA ASN A 179 26.57 3.95 -3.90
C ASN A 179 26.10 2.66 -4.61
N ARG A 180 26.92 1.60 -4.55
CA ARG A 180 26.58 0.28 -5.13
C ARG A 180 25.25 -0.28 -4.66
N LEU A 181 24.83 0.05 -3.45
CA LEU A 181 23.52 -0.33 -2.91
C LEU A 181 22.38 0.36 -3.68
N ALA A 182 22.55 1.62 -4.07
CA ALA A 182 21.57 2.30 -4.90
C ALA A 182 21.46 1.60 -6.25
N ASP A 183 22.59 1.28 -6.90
CA ASP A 183 22.59 0.57 -8.19
C ASP A 183 21.81 -0.75 -8.14
N LEU A 184 22.04 -1.57 -7.09
CA LEU A 184 21.31 -2.82 -6.89
C LEU A 184 19.80 -2.61 -6.74
N VAL A 185 19.37 -1.59 -6.00
CA VAL A 185 17.94 -1.29 -5.81
C VAL A 185 17.34 -0.72 -7.09
N TYR A 186 18.06 0.13 -7.82
CA TYR A 186 17.62 0.67 -9.12
C TYR A 186 17.49 -0.42 -10.19
N MET A 187 18.30 -1.49 -10.16
CA MET A 187 18.13 -2.64 -11.04
C MET A 187 16.76 -3.31 -10.87
N MET A 188 16.17 -3.23 -9.67
CA MET A 188 14.83 -3.75 -9.35
C MET A 188 13.68 -2.78 -9.72
N GLU A 189 13.96 -1.61 -10.28
CA GLU A 189 12.91 -0.71 -10.78
C GLU A 189 12.53 -0.98 -12.23
N ARG A 190 11.56 -0.26 -12.82
CA ARG A 190 11.42 -0.22 -14.29
C ARG A 190 12.31 0.90 -14.87
N LYS A 191 12.48 0.92 -16.19
CA LYS A 191 13.18 2.04 -16.85
C LYS A 191 12.36 3.32 -16.67
N ASP A 192 13.04 4.41 -16.34
CA ASP A 192 12.48 5.76 -16.16
C ASP A 192 11.43 5.90 -15.05
N THR A 193 11.43 5.01 -14.05
CA THR A 193 10.58 5.11 -12.86
C THR A 193 11.38 5.58 -11.65
N LYS A 194 10.71 6.29 -10.73
CA LYS A 194 11.31 6.65 -9.43
C LYS A 194 11.47 5.41 -8.54
N LEU A 195 12.50 5.45 -7.71
CA LEU A 195 12.91 4.34 -6.84
C LEU A 195 11.85 3.98 -5.80
N GLY A 196 11.29 2.77 -5.85
CA GLY A 196 10.38 2.23 -4.85
C GLY A 196 8.92 2.64 -5.03
N LEU A 197 8.54 3.26 -6.16
CA LEU A 197 7.18 3.75 -6.37
C LEU A 197 6.13 2.62 -6.38
N GLY A 198 6.42 1.50 -7.06
CA GLY A 198 5.54 0.32 -7.02
C GLY A 198 5.45 -0.29 -5.62
N SER A 199 6.60 -0.38 -4.93
CA SER A 199 6.68 -0.87 -3.54
C SER A 199 5.90 0.01 -2.56
N MET A 200 5.77 1.31 -2.84
CA MET A 200 4.96 2.23 -2.03
C MET A 200 3.48 1.95 -2.17
N TYR A 201 2.97 1.77 -3.40
CA TYR A 201 1.59 1.37 -3.60
C TYR A 201 1.31 0.02 -2.96
N LEU A 202 2.22 -0.95 -3.11
CA LEU A 202 2.11 -2.27 -2.49
C LEU A 202 2.00 -2.16 -0.96
N ALA A 203 2.91 -1.39 -0.34
CA ALA A 203 2.93 -1.17 1.10
C ALA A 203 1.67 -0.45 1.61
N ALA A 204 1.24 0.61 0.94
CA ALA A 204 0.03 1.35 1.29
C ALA A 204 -1.22 0.49 1.11
N GLY A 205 -1.29 -0.28 0.03
CA GLY A 205 -2.35 -1.24 -0.23
C GLY A 205 -2.43 -2.33 0.84
N PHE A 206 -1.31 -2.92 1.23
CA PHE A 206 -1.30 -3.94 2.28
C PHE A 206 -1.66 -3.37 3.66
N LEU A 207 -1.15 -2.18 4.02
CA LEU A 207 -1.57 -1.46 5.24
C LEU A 207 -3.07 -1.17 5.24
N PHE A 208 -3.65 -0.84 4.08
CA PHE A 208 -5.09 -0.66 3.92
C PHE A 208 -5.84 -1.93 4.34
N VAL A 209 -5.44 -3.12 3.84
CA VAL A 209 -6.03 -4.39 4.31
C VAL A 209 -5.88 -4.58 5.82
N LEU A 210 -4.68 -4.35 6.36
CA LEU A 210 -4.41 -4.52 7.80
C LEU A 210 -5.25 -3.60 8.69
N SER A 211 -5.70 -2.47 8.16
CA SER A 211 -6.57 -1.54 8.87
C SER A 211 -8.01 -2.04 9.02
N PHE A 212 -8.51 -2.85 8.07
CA PHE A 212 -9.90 -3.27 8.03
C PHE A 212 -10.17 -4.70 8.50
N THR A 213 -9.14 -5.50 8.78
CA THR A 213 -9.33 -6.86 9.29
C THR A 213 -8.59 -7.10 10.59
N ARG A 214 -9.04 -8.08 11.38
CA ARG A 214 -8.30 -8.70 12.50
C ARG A 214 -8.06 -10.19 12.30
N SER A 215 -8.59 -10.78 11.23
CA SER A 215 -8.45 -12.20 10.95
C SER A 215 -7.07 -12.50 10.38
N LEU A 216 -6.31 -13.39 11.03
CA LEU A 216 -5.04 -13.87 10.50
C LEU A 216 -5.20 -14.59 9.17
N GLN A 217 -6.28 -15.37 9.03
CA GLN A 217 -6.62 -16.05 7.79
C GLN A 217 -6.78 -15.05 6.64
N LEU A 218 -7.45 -13.91 6.90
CA LEU A 218 -7.62 -12.88 5.87
C LEU A 218 -6.29 -12.22 5.52
N ILE A 219 -5.43 -11.97 6.52
CA ILE A 219 -4.09 -11.42 6.27
C ILE A 219 -3.28 -12.35 5.38
N TYR A 220 -3.30 -13.67 5.65
CA TYR A 220 -2.55 -14.64 4.84
C TYR A 220 -3.00 -14.63 3.39
N ILE A 221 -4.31 -14.76 3.13
CA ILE A 221 -4.81 -14.76 1.74
C ILE A 221 -4.57 -13.41 1.06
N SER A 222 -4.62 -12.31 1.81
CA SER A 222 -4.35 -10.98 1.26
C SER A 222 -2.88 -10.80 0.88
N ALA A 223 -1.96 -11.19 1.78
CA ALA A 223 -0.52 -11.18 1.51
C ALA A 223 -0.20 -12.06 0.31
N PHE A 224 -0.81 -13.24 0.22
CA PHE A 224 -0.67 -14.12 -0.94
C PHE A 224 -1.18 -13.45 -2.21
N LEU A 225 -2.42 -12.96 -2.26
CA LEU A 225 -3.00 -12.33 -3.46
C LEU A 225 -2.18 -11.13 -3.94
N ILE A 226 -1.81 -10.24 -3.01
CA ILE A 226 -1.15 -8.97 -3.31
C ILE A 226 0.32 -9.17 -3.70
N MET A 227 1.05 -10.07 -3.04
CA MET A 227 2.51 -10.19 -3.21
C MET A 227 2.94 -11.43 -4.00
N ILE A 228 2.15 -12.50 -4.00
CA ILE A 228 2.50 -13.76 -4.68
C ILE A 228 1.61 -13.96 -5.91
N GLY A 229 0.30 -13.84 -5.74
CA GLY A 229 -0.70 -14.00 -6.79
C GLY A 229 -0.49 -13.04 -7.97
N ASP A 230 -0.35 -11.75 -7.70
CA ASP A 230 -0.10 -10.72 -8.73
C ASP A 230 1.19 -11.01 -9.55
N SER A 231 2.27 -11.38 -8.85
CA SER A 231 3.53 -11.78 -9.48
C SER A 231 3.40 -13.08 -10.28
N LEU A 232 2.64 -14.07 -9.80
CA LEU A 232 2.36 -15.29 -10.56
C LEU A 232 1.54 -15.00 -11.82
N ALA A 233 0.51 -14.13 -11.74
CA ALA A 233 -0.23 -13.68 -12.91
C ALA A 233 0.69 -13.05 -13.96
N THR A 234 1.64 -12.24 -13.52
CA THR A 234 2.59 -11.57 -14.41
C THR A 234 3.57 -12.55 -15.04
N ILE A 235 4.26 -13.39 -14.24
CA ILE A 235 5.21 -14.40 -14.72
C ILE A 235 4.54 -15.38 -15.69
N ILE A 236 3.42 -15.97 -15.29
CA ILE A 236 2.69 -16.96 -16.09
C ILE A 236 2.10 -16.29 -17.34
N GLY A 237 1.56 -15.09 -17.19
CA GLY A 237 0.96 -14.33 -18.29
C GLY A 237 1.95 -13.89 -19.36
N MET A 238 3.23 -13.70 -19.00
CA MET A 238 4.33 -13.42 -19.93
C MET A 238 4.89 -14.68 -20.59
N LYS A 239 5.04 -15.79 -19.83
CA LYS A 239 5.66 -17.04 -20.33
C LYS A 239 4.70 -17.90 -21.15
N ILE A 240 3.42 -17.94 -20.79
CA ILE A 240 2.43 -18.79 -21.45
C ILE A 240 1.58 -17.97 -22.42
N ARG A 241 1.75 -18.26 -23.73
CA ARG A 241 0.92 -17.64 -24.77
C ARG A 241 -0.52 -18.15 -24.64
N SER A 242 -1.44 -17.25 -24.36
CA SER A 242 -2.88 -17.55 -24.25
C SER A 242 -3.72 -16.41 -24.80
N ARG A 243 -5.02 -16.67 -24.96
CA ARG A 243 -5.98 -15.65 -25.41
C ARG A 243 -6.00 -14.48 -24.42
N LYS A 244 -5.99 -13.25 -24.95
CA LYS A 244 -6.19 -12.04 -24.14
C LYS A 244 -7.62 -11.95 -23.61
N LEU A 245 -7.79 -11.37 -22.42
CA LEU A 245 -9.12 -11.18 -21.84
C LEU A 245 -9.97 -10.28 -22.74
N PHE A 246 -11.27 -10.55 -22.85
CA PHE A 246 -12.15 -9.81 -23.76
C PHE A 246 -12.29 -8.34 -23.35
N TYR A 247 -12.30 -8.06 -22.05
CA TYR A 247 -12.40 -6.72 -21.48
C TYR A 247 -11.04 -6.05 -21.28
N ASN A 248 -9.93 -6.79 -21.18
CA ASN A 248 -8.59 -6.20 -21.01
C ASN A 248 -7.57 -6.89 -21.91
N ARG A 249 -7.19 -6.22 -23.01
CA ARG A 249 -6.25 -6.77 -24.00
C ARG A 249 -4.80 -6.83 -23.52
N ARG A 250 -4.44 -6.13 -22.44
CA ARG A 250 -3.10 -6.20 -21.85
C ARG A 250 -2.91 -7.51 -21.07
N LYS A 251 -3.96 -7.96 -20.38
CA LYS A 251 -3.95 -9.17 -19.53
C LYS A 251 -4.34 -10.43 -20.34
N SER A 252 -3.81 -11.59 -19.93
CA SER A 252 -4.01 -12.87 -20.62
C SER A 252 -4.79 -13.86 -19.76
N MET A 253 -5.44 -14.83 -20.39
CA MET A 253 -6.17 -15.89 -19.67
C MET A 253 -5.21 -16.74 -18.81
N ALA A 254 -4.00 -17.00 -19.31
CA ALA A 254 -2.98 -17.72 -18.53
C ALA A 254 -2.56 -16.95 -17.27
N GLY A 255 -2.37 -15.62 -17.36
CA GLY A 255 -2.08 -14.80 -16.18
C GLY A 255 -3.24 -14.81 -15.19
N PHE A 256 -4.47 -14.64 -15.67
CA PHE A 256 -5.68 -14.71 -14.85
C PHE A 256 -5.78 -16.02 -14.07
N LEU A 257 -5.65 -17.17 -14.76
CA LEU A 257 -5.65 -18.49 -14.10
C LEU A 257 -4.42 -18.71 -13.22
N GLY A 258 -3.28 -18.11 -13.59
CA GLY A 258 -2.02 -18.16 -12.85
C GLY A 258 -2.08 -17.50 -11.48
N MET A 259 -2.99 -16.54 -11.28
CA MET A 259 -3.29 -16.00 -9.95
C MET A 259 -4.49 -16.70 -9.31
N LEU A 260 -5.56 -16.96 -10.07
CA LEU A 260 -6.81 -17.52 -9.53
C LEU A 260 -6.60 -18.89 -8.87
N ILE A 261 -5.98 -19.83 -9.60
CA ILE A 261 -5.85 -21.21 -9.14
C ILE A 261 -4.96 -21.29 -7.90
N PRO A 262 -3.73 -20.73 -7.88
CA PRO A 262 -2.90 -20.78 -6.68
C PRO A 262 -3.52 -20.06 -5.49
N SER A 263 -4.19 -18.92 -5.71
CA SER A 263 -4.84 -18.18 -4.62
C SER A 263 -6.02 -18.94 -4.02
N PHE A 264 -6.82 -19.60 -4.87
CA PHE A 264 -7.91 -20.47 -4.39
C PHE A 264 -7.36 -21.64 -3.57
N LEU A 265 -6.35 -22.35 -4.09
CA LEU A 265 -5.72 -23.46 -3.39
C LEU A 265 -5.09 -23.02 -2.06
N PHE A 266 -4.41 -21.87 -2.05
CA PHE A 266 -3.85 -21.30 -0.83
C PHE A 266 -4.95 -20.93 0.19
N GLY A 267 -6.05 -20.35 -0.27
CA GLY A 267 -7.18 -20.00 0.59
C GLY A 267 -7.88 -21.22 1.22
N LEU A 268 -7.85 -22.39 0.57
CA LEU A 268 -8.44 -23.63 1.11
C LEU A 268 -7.75 -24.11 2.40
N PHE A 269 -6.50 -23.71 2.66
CA PHE A 269 -5.83 -24.05 3.92
C PHE A 269 -6.42 -23.30 5.12
N PHE A 270 -7.10 -22.18 4.89
CA PHE A 270 -7.57 -21.28 5.95
C PHE A 270 -9.09 -21.12 5.99
N PHE A 271 -9.76 -21.36 4.86
CA PHE A 271 -11.18 -21.10 4.68
C PHE A 271 -11.91 -22.28 4.05
N VAL A 272 -13.22 -22.32 4.26
CA VAL A 272 -14.12 -23.21 3.52
C VAL A 272 -14.14 -22.80 2.04
N TYR A 273 -14.38 -23.77 1.15
CA TYR A 273 -14.28 -23.64 -0.30
C TYR A 273 -14.98 -22.39 -0.87
N PHE A 274 -16.19 -22.05 -0.42
CA PHE A 274 -16.91 -20.87 -0.91
C PHE A 274 -16.17 -19.57 -0.59
N ILE A 275 -15.74 -19.38 0.66
CA ILE A 275 -15.05 -18.15 1.10
C ILE A 275 -13.71 -18.01 0.38
N SER A 276 -12.97 -19.12 0.23
CA SER A 276 -11.73 -19.13 -0.56
C SER A 276 -11.96 -18.70 -2.00
N ALA A 277 -13.01 -19.22 -2.64
CA ALA A 277 -13.37 -18.85 -4.01
C ALA A 277 -13.70 -17.36 -4.15
N PHE A 278 -14.45 -16.78 -3.21
CA PHE A 278 -14.78 -15.34 -3.25
C PHE A 278 -13.53 -14.44 -3.22
N TYR A 279 -12.59 -14.69 -2.31
CA TYR A 279 -11.36 -13.91 -2.26
C TYR A 279 -10.48 -14.11 -3.50
N ALA A 280 -10.32 -15.36 -3.97
CA ALA A 280 -9.50 -15.66 -5.13
C ALA A 280 -10.09 -15.04 -6.42
N ILE A 281 -11.39 -15.21 -6.66
CA ILE A 281 -12.08 -14.64 -7.82
C ILE A 281 -12.02 -13.12 -7.76
N GLY A 282 -12.35 -12.54 -6.62
CA GLY A 282 -12.41 -11.09 -6.47
C GLY A 282 -11.05 -10.41 -6.61
N GLY A 283 -10.01 -10.94 -5.96
CA GLY A 283 -8.65 -10.43 -6.09
C GLY A 283 -8.11 -10.56 -7.52
N THR A 284 -8.34 -11.71 -8.18
CA THR A 284 -7.90 -11.92 -9.57
C THR A 284 -8.68 -11.02 -10.54
N PHE A 285 -9.98 -10.81 -10.30
CA PHE A 285 -10.78 -9.91 -11.13
C PHE A 285 -10.34 -8.45 -10.93
N ALA A 286 -9.98 -8.05 -9.71
CA ALA A 286 -9.44 -6.73 -9.43
C ALA A 286 -8.07 -6.50 -10.11
N GLU A 287 -7.22 -7.52 -10.16
CA GLU A 287 -5.98 -7.52 -10.94
C GLU A 287 -6.27 -7.32 -12.43
N SER A 288 -7.30 -8.00 -12.95
CA SER A 288 -7.58 -8.03 -14.38
C SER A 288 -8.20 -6.75 -14.91
N ILE A 289 -8.81 -5.93 -14.05
CA ILE A 289 -9.39 -4.62 -14.41
C ILE A 289 -8.52 -3.41 -14.00
N SER A 290 -7.46 -3.62 -13.21
CA SER A 290 -6.57 -2.58 -12.66
C SER A 290 -6.21 -1.48 -13.65
N ASN A 291 -5.62 -1.83 -14.80
CA ASN A 291 -5.19 -0.89 -15.85
C ASN A 291 -6.26 0.09 -16.37
N LYS A 292 -7.55 -0.10 -16.04
CA LYS A 292 -8.64 0.81 -16.40
C LYS A 292 -9.08 1.74 -15.27
N ILE A 293 -8.81 1.40 -14.01
CA ILE A 293 -9.36 2.08 -12.82
C ILE A 293 -8.23 2.68 -11.98
N ALA A 294 -7.27 1.86 -11.55
CA ALA A 294 -6.15 2.24 -10.68
C ALA A 294 -5.06 1.16 -10.72
N ASP A 295 -3.87 1.45 -10.18
CA ASP A 295 -2.77 0.49 -10.08
C ASP A 295 -3.20 -0.81 -9.38
N ASP A 296 -2.67 -1.97 -9.80
CA ASP A 296 -3.03 -3.29 -9.27
C ASP A 296 -2.74 -3.40 -7.76
N ASN A 297 -1.70 -2.68 -7.30
CA ASN A 297 -1.36 -2.56 -5.88
C ASN A 297 -2.40 -1.80 -5.04
N ILE A 298 -3.40 -1.19 -5.66
CA ILE A 298 -4.55 -0.55 -4.99
C ILE A 298 -5.82 -1.37 -5.20
N THR A 299 -6.10 -1.79 -6.44
CA THR A 299 -7.37 -2.46 -6.76
C THR A 299 -7.51 -3.79 -6.05
N ILE A 300 -6.44 -4.58 -5.94
CA ILE A 300 -6.46 -5.87 -5.26
C ILE A 300 -6.78 -5.68 -3.76
N PRO A 301 -6.02 -4.87 -2.97
CA PRO A 301 -6.36 -4.60 -1.57
C PRO A 301 -7.78 -4.10 -1.34
N VAL A 302 -8.24 -3.13 -2.14
CA VAL A 302 -9.58 -2.57 -2.00
C VAL A 302 -10.65 -3.62 -2.27
N SER A 303 -10.46 -4.46 -3.30
CA SER A 303 -11.39 -5.55 -3.58
C SER A 303 -11.50 -6.54 -2.44
N ILE A 304 -10.37 -6.90 -1.81
CA ILE A 304 -10.35 -7.84 -0.68
C ILE A 304 -11.11 -7.26 0.52
N VAL A 305 -10.89 -5.98 0.83
CA VAL A 305 -11.61 -5.31 1.92
C VAL A 305 -13.11 -5.25 1.64
N ILE A 306 -13.53 -4.90 0.41
CA ILE A 306 -14.95 -4.87 0.03
C ILE A 306 -15.58 -6.26 0.16
N ILE A 307 -14.91 -7.30 -0.37
CA ILE A 307 -15.40 -8.69 -0.29
C ILE A 307 -15.49 -9.13 1.16
N HIS A 308 -14.49 -8.79 1.98
CA HIS A 308 -14.52 -9.10 3.40
C HIS A 308 -15.73 -8.48 4.10
N PHE A 309 -16.03 -7.21 3.82
CA PHE A 309 -17.21 -6.55 4.35
C PHE A 309 -18.51 -7.24 3.90
N ILE A 310 -18.63 -7.58 2.62
CA ILE A 310 -19.82 -8.28 2.10
C ILE A 310 -19.99 -9.63 2.79
N ILE A 311 -18.93 -10.43 2.90
CA ILE A 311 -18.97 -11.74 3.56
C ILE A 311 -19.30 -11.59 5.04
N SER A 312 -18.79 -10.55 5.72
CA SER A 312 -19.04 -10.34 7.15
C SER A 312 -20.47 -9.90 7.49
N MET A 313 -21.25 -9.47 6.49
CA MET A 313 -22.64 -9.06 6.65
C MET A 313 -23.64 -10.21 6.47
N VAL A 314 -23.18 -11.36 5.97
CA VAL A 314 -23.97 -12.58 5.73
C VAL A 314 -23.69 -13.59 6.84
#